data_AF-A0A2B7WSL4-F1
#
_entry.id   AF-A0A2B7WSL4-F1
#
_cell.length_a   1.000
_cell.length_b   1.000
_cell.length_c   1.000
_cell.angle_alpha   90.00
_cell.angle_beta   90.00
_cell.angle_gamma   90.00
#
_symmetry.space_group_name_H-M   'P 1'
#
loop_
_entity.id
_entity.type
_entity.pdbx_description
1 polymer ?
#
loop_
_entity_poly.entity_id
_entity_poly.type
_entity_poly.pdbx_seq_one_letter_code
_entity_poly.pdbx_strand_id
1 'polypeptide(L)'
;MSSAPVSNSDRTLTVTTIRVTVHTQGFFFDCDTRSSNHASIFLIAGPSKSIRLNMIKAGTTDTMGTYTETSCPYIQSVSSLHDIDVVAAPGLTVGRFLDVVHQKGLNKYELHYTGVGCRYWVKSVIEAFESAGFIDPSSPVSASQVAHDLEYNYTKNNDREHDPIRPGKFV
;
A
#
# COMPACT_ATOMS: atom_id res chain seq x y z
N MET A 1 -18.78 3.55 -3.76
CA MET A 1 -18.30 4.51 -2.75
C MET A 1 -17.34 5.45 -3.46
N SER A 2 -17.62 6.76 -3.52
CA SER A 2 -16.72 7.69 -4.21
C SER A 2 -15.53 8.04 -3.31
N SER A 3 -14.34 7.87 -3.86
CA SER A 3 -13.09 8.30 -3.25
C SER A 3 -12.73 9.69 -3.79
N ALA A 4 -12.01 10.50 -3.01
CA ALA A 4 -11.68 11.89 -3.37
C ALA A 4 -10.18 12.17 -3.21
N PRO A 5 -9.63 13.22 -3.85
CA PRO A 5 -8.29 13.70 -3.54
C PRO A 5 -8.14 14.00 -2.04
N VAL A 6 -6.92 13.80 -1.50
CA VAL A 6 -6.62 14.14 -0.10
C VAL A 6 -6.69 15.65 0.10
N SER A 7 -7.46 16.09 1.09
CA SER A 7 -7.62 17.50 1.47
C SER A 7 -6.67 17.92 2.60
N ASN A 8 -6.55 19.23 2.85
CA ASN A 8 -5.77 19.72 3.99
C ASN A 8 -6.31 19.24 5.35
N SER A 9 -7.63 19.09 5.49
CA SER A 9 -8.23 18.53 6.70
C SER A 9 -7.95 17.03 6.87
N ASP A 10 -7.78 16.29 5.76
CA ASP A 10 -7.39 14.88 5.85
C ASP A 10 -5.97 14.74 6.41
N ARG A 11 -5.07 15.66 6.05
CA ARG A 11 -3.66 15.65 6.50
C ARG A 11 -3.50 15.82 8.00
N THR A 12 -4.49 16.42 8.69
CA THR A 12 -4.45 16.62 10.15
C THR A 12 -5.00 15.44 10.93
N LEU A 13 -5.62 14.45 10.28
CA LEU A 13 -6.21 13.30 10.97
C LEU A 13 -5.11 12.41 11.54
N THR A 14 -5.30 11.97 12.78
CA THR A 14 -4.42 10.99 13.44
C THR A 14 -4.62 9.61 12.82
N VAL A 15 -3.51 8.94 12.51
CA VAL A 15 -3.52 7.55 12.01
C VAL A 15 -3.36 6.62 13.20
N THR A 16 -4.24 5.62 13.31
CA THR A 16 -4.16 4.58 14.35
C THR A 16 -3.56 3.28 13.81
N THR A 17 -3.75 3.02 12.53
CA THR A 17 -3.37 1.75 11.89
C THR A 17 -2.87 2.02 10.48
N ILE A 18 -1.75 1.38 10.14
CA ILE A 18 -1.22 1.28 8.79
C ILE A 18 -1.64 -0.10 8.28
N ARG A 19 -2.67 -0.13 7.44
CA ARG A 19 -3.19 -1.37 6.86
C ARG A 19 -2.58 -1.58 5.48
N VAL A 20 -1.92 -2.71 5.27
CA VAL A 20 -1.56 -3.18 3.93
C VAL A 20 -2.67 -4.09 3.44
N THR A 21 -3.27 -3.76 2.31
CA THR A 21 -4.31 -4.58 1.69
C THR A 21 -3.78 -5.21 0.41
N VAL A 22 -3.90 -6.54 0.33
CA VAL A 22 -3.76 -7.31 -0.90
C VAL A 22 -5.15 -7.45 -1.52
N HIS A 23 -5.29 -6.99 -2.76
CA HIS A 23 -6.56 -6.88 -3.47
C HIS A 23 -6.76 -8.02 -4.47
N THR A 24 -8.03 -8.37 -4.73
CA THR A 24 -8.43 -9.11 -5.93
C THR A 24 -7.88 -8.39 -7.16
N GLN A 25 -7.38 -9.16 -8.14
CA GLN A 25 -6.93 -8.66 -9.43
C GLN A 25 -7.93 -7.63 -9.99
N GLY A 26 -7.50 -6.38 -10.12
CA GLY A 26 -8.24 -5.41 -10.93
C GLY A 26 -7.99 -5.74 -12.39
N PHE A 27 -9.04 -5.74 -13.23
CA PHE A 27 -8.94 -6.01 -14.67
C PHE A 27 -7.75 -5.28 -15.32
N PHE A 28 -6.76 -6.06 -15.77
CA PHE A 28 -5.73 -5.61 -16.69
C PHE A 28 -5.54 -6.67 -17.78
N PHE A 29 -6.57 -6.82 -18.63
CA PHE A 29 -6.58 -7.58 -19.89
C PHE A 29 -6.32 -9.10 -19.81
N ASP A 30 -7.05 -9.87 -20.63
CA ASP A 30 -7.11 -11.35 -20.61
C ASP A 30 -5.79 -12.09 -20.98
N CYS A 31 -4.70 -11.37 -21.28
CA CYS A 31 -3.42 -11.94 -21.71
C CYS A 31 -2.28 -11.79 -20.69
N ASP A 32 -2.61 -11.41 -19.45
CA ASP A 32 -1.64 -10.85 -18.53
C ASP A 32 -1.19 -11.82 -17.42
N THR A 33 0.10 -12.18 -17.41
CA THR A 33 0.75 -13.09 -16.45
C THR A 33 1.43 -12.36 -15.27
N ARG A 34 0.98 -11.14 -14.96
CA ARG A 34 1.53 -10.29 -13.89
C ARG A 34 0.99 -10.68 -12.50
N SER A 35 1.77 -10.40 -11.44
CA SER A 35 1.45 -10.56 -10.01
C SER A 35 -0.06 -10.59 -9.77
N SER A 36 -0.63 -11.75 -9.47
CA SER A 36 -2.07 -11.96 -9.54
C SER A 36 -2.85 -11.10 -8.53
N ASN A 37 -2.18 -10.53 -7.52
CA ASN A 37 -2.76 -9.51 -6.67
C ASN A 37 -2.04 -8.17 -6.73
N HIS A 38 -2.81 -7.12 -6.49
CA HIS A 38 -2.33 -5.75 -6.30
C HIS A 38 -2.24 -5.43 -4.80
N ALA A 39 -1.22 -4.71 -4.36
CA ALA A 39 -1.06 -4.29 -2.97
C ALA A 39 -1.15 -2.76 -2.83
N SER A 40 -1.84 -2.27 -1.81
CA SER A 40 -1.84 -0.85 -1.46
C SER A 40 -1.89 -0.63 0.06
N ILE A 41 -1.67 0.61 0.49
CA ILE A 41 -1.63 0.98 1.91
C ILE A 41 -2.84 1.84 2.23
N PHE A 42 -3.49 1.58 3.36
CA PHE A 42 -4.55 2.38 3.94
C PHE A 42 -4.09 2.91 5.29
N LEU A 43 -3.96 4.23 5.40
CA LEU A 43 -3.78 4.92 6.69
C LEU A 43 -5.16 5.07 7.34
N ILE A 44 -5.48 4.26 8.33
CA ILE A 44 -6.77 4.31 9.03
C ILE A 44 -6.75 5.50 9.98
N ALA A 45 -7.65 6.45 9.73
CA ALA A 45 -7.68 7.76 10.38
C ALA A 45 -9.03 8.04 11.06
N GLY A 46 -9.68 6.97 11.53
CA GLY A 46 -11.00 7.00 12.16
C GLY A 46 -11.80 5.72 11.87
N PRO A 47 -13.01 5.57 12.46
CA PRO A 47 -13.81 4.35 12.35
C PRO A 47 -14.35 4.08 10.93
N SER A 48 -14.42 5.10 10.08
CA SER A 48 -14.98 5.04 8.72
C SER A 48 -14.17 5.83 7.71
N LYS A 49 -12.91 6.15 8.03
CA LYS A 49 -12.06 7.02 7.21
C LYS A 49 -10.67 6.42 7.07
N SER A 50 -10.19 6.36 5.83
CA SER A 50 -8.80 6.03 5.55
C SER A 50 -8.24 6.85 4.40
N ILE A 51 -6.92 6.92 4.32
CA ILE A 51 -6.19 7.48 3.18
C ILE A 51 -5.45 6.36 2.49
N ARG A 52 -5.82 6.09 1.23
CA ARG A 52 -5.18 5.08 0.41
C ARG A 52 -3.95 5.67 -0.27
N LEU A 53 -2.80 5.04 -0.03
CA LEU A 53 -1.57 5.26 -0.78
C LEU A 53 -1.42 4.12 -1.76
N ASN A 54 -1.26 4.45 -3.03
CA ASN A 54 -1.32 3.45 -4.08
C ASN A 54 -0.28 3.72 -5.16
N MET A 55 0.24 2.65 -5.74
CA MET A 55 1.18 2.70 -6.86
C MET A 55 0.66 1.79 -7.96
N ILE A 56 0.23 2.39 -9.08
CA ILE A 56 -0.37 1.67 -10.20
C ILE A 56 0.38 1.91 -11.50
N LYS A 57 0.14 1.06 -12.49
CA LYS A 57 0.55 1.31 -13.87
C LYS A 57 -0.60 2.00 -14.61
N ALA A 58 -0.38 3.22 -15.11
CA ALA A 58 -1.43 4.00 -15.77
C ALA A 58 -1.78 3.49 -17.18
N GLY A 59 -0.77 3.20 -18.00
CA GLY A 59 -0.91 2.63 -19.34
C GLY A 59 -0.14 1.32 -19.51
N THR A 60 -0.48 0.52 -20.53
CA THR A 60 0.14 -0.79 -20.79
C THR A 60 1.64 -0.70 -21.10
N THR A 61 2.08 0.41 -21.69
CA THR A 61 3.48 0.68 -22.06
C THR A 61 4.25 1.45 -20.99
N ASP A 62 3.57 1.97 -19.96
CA ASP A 62 4.23 2.79 -18.96
C ASP A 62 5.14 1.93 -18.07
N THR A 63 6.36 2.42 -17.84
CA THR A 63 7.29 1.83 -16.88
C THR A 63 7.24 2.59 -15.55
N MET A 64 7.00 3.89 -15.60
CA MET A 64 6.79 4.70 -14.40
C MET A 64 5.47 4.37 -13.73
N GLY A 65 5.54 4.04 -12.45
CA GLY A 65 4.38 3.92 -11.60
C GLY A 65 3.73 5.29 -11.36
N THR A 66 2.41 5.29 -11.32
CA THR A 66 1.59 6.42 -10.92
C THR A 66 1.25 6.29 -9.45
N TYR A 67 1.88 7.14 -8.64
CA TYR A 67 1.54 7.29 -7.24
C TYR A 67 0.24 8.07 -7.08
N THR A 68 -0.68 7.57 -6.27
CA THR A 68 -1.92 8.26 -5.93
C THR A 68 -2.19 8.25 -4.43
N GLU A 69 -2.67 9.37 -3.93
CA GLU A 69 -3.19 9.53 -2.58
C GLU A 69 -4.69 9.76 -2.68
N THR A 70 -5.48 9.00 -1.93
CA THR A 70 -6.94 9.09 -2.04
C THR A 70 -7.62 9.00 -0.69
N SER A 71 -8.46 9.97 -0.39
CA SER A 71 -9.37 9.93 0.75
C SER A 71 -10.52 8.95 0.49
N CYS A 72 -10.68 7.99 1.39
CA CYS A 72 -11.68 6.94 1.33
C CYS A 72 -12.66 7.04 2.52
N PRO A 73 -13.98 7.11 2.28
CA PRO A 73 -15.01 7.10 3.34
C PRO A 73 -15.28 5.67 3.85
N TYR A 74 -14.23 4.87 3.97
CA TYR A 74 -14.27 3.49 4.44
C TYR A 74 -12.87 3.10 4.94
N ILE A 75 -12.79 2.05 5.77
CA ILE A 75 -11.52 1.48 6.25
C ILE A 75 -11.19 0.12 5.62
N GLN A 76 -12.18 -0.51 4.99
CA GLN A 76 -12.03 -1.82 4.35
C GLN A 76 -12.42 -1.72 2.87
N SER A 77 -11.49 -2.15 2.01
CA SER A 77 -11.75 -2.20 0.58
C SER A 77 -12.63 -3.40 0.22
N VAL A 78 -13.59 -3.21 -0.68
CA VAL A 78 -14.46 -4.30 -1.18
C VAL A 78 -13.69 -5.35 -1.98
N SER A 79 -12.49 -5.01 -2.48
CA SER A 79 -11.59 -5.94 -3.17
C SER A 79 -10.55 -6.57 -2.23
N SER A 80 -10.62 -6.35 -0.92
CA SER A 80 -9.66 -6.93 0.03
C SER A 80 -9.75 -8.46 0.02
N LEU A 81 -8.59 -9.11 -0.21
CA LEU A 81 -8.39 -10.54 -0.02
C LEU A 81 -7.66 -10.83 1.29
N HIS A 82 -6.73 -9.94 1.67
CA HIS A 82 -5.95 -10.05 2.89
C HIS A 82 -5.53 -8.66 3.36
N ASP A 83 -5.75 -8.39 4.64
CA ASP A 83 -5.36 -7.16 5.31
C ASP A 83 -4.31 -7.47 6.39
N ILE A 84 -3.22 -6.72 6.37
CA ILE A 84 -2.12 -6.82 7.34
C ILE A 84 -2.09 -5.50 8.09
N ASP A 85 -2.42 -5.53 9.38
CA ASP A 85 -2.58 -4.33 10.20
C ASP A 85 -1.38 -4.11 11.11
N VAL A 86 -0.67 -3.00 10.88
CA VAL A 86 0.39 -2.52 11.74
C VAL A 86 -0.12 -1.33 12.56
N VAL A 87 0.19 -1.30 13.85
CA VAL A 87 -0.20 -0.20 14.74
C VAL A 87 0.71 1.00 14.48
N ALA A 88 0.11 2.16 14.20
CA ALA A 88 0.86 3.39 14.01
C ALA A 88 1.32 3.94 15.37
N ALA A 89 2.50 4.54 15.41
CA ALA A 89 2.98 5.19 16.63
C ALA A 89 2.03 6.35 17.03
N PRO A 90 1.80 6.59 18.33
CA PRO A 90 0.81 7.56 18.80
C PRO A 90 1.07 8.99 18.30
N GLY A 91 -0.01 9.71 17.99
CA GLY A 91 0.04 11.14 17.64
C GLY A 91 0.49 11.45 16.21
N LEU A 92 0.77 10.44 15.38
CA LEU A 92 1.13 10.65 13.98
C LEU A 92 -0.09 10.99 13.12
N THR A 93 0.05 12.00 12.27
CA THR A 93 -0.99 12.42 11.36
C THR A 93 -0.78 11.87 9.95
N VAL A 94 -1.84 11.79 9.16
CA VAL A 94 -1.78 11.47 7.72
C VAL A 94 -0.69 12.28 7.01
N GLY A 95 -0.63 13.59 7.27
CA GLY A 95 0.35 14.47 6.64
C GLY A 95 1.79 14.01 6.87
N ARG A 96 2.12 13.53 8.07
CA ARG A 96 3.46 13.01 8.39
C ARG A 96 3.81 11.78 7.55
N PHE A 97 2.87 10.85 7.37
CA PHE A 97 3.08 9.68 6.53
C PHE A 97 3.29 10.05 5.07
N LEU A 98 2.47 10.96 4.54
CA LEU A 98 2.60 11.45 3.17
C LEU A 98 3.95 12.14 2.96
N ASP A 99 4.37 12.96 3.93
CA ASP A 99 5.66 13.67 3.87
C ASP A 99 6.83 12.69 3.80
N VAL A 100 6.80 11.58 4.53
CA VAL A 100 7.83 10.53 4.44
C VAL A 100 7.92 9.95 3.03
N VAL A 101 6.76 9.67 2.40
CA VAL A 101 6.72 9.13 1.02
C VAL A 101 7.36 10.11 0.05
N HIS A 102 7.01 11.40 0.11
CA HIS A 102 7.56 12.42 -0.80
C HIS A 102 9.03 12.74 -0.52
N GLN A 103 9.41 12.92 0.75
CA GLN A 103 10.78 13.29 1.13
C GLN A 103 11.79 12.20 0.80
N LYS A 104 11.39 10.93 0.86
CA LYS A 104 12.23 9.79 0.47
C LYS A 104 12.16 9.47 -1.03
N GLY A 105 11.38 10.23 -1.82
CA GLY A 105 11.21 9.98 -3.25
C GLY A 105 10.45 8.68 -3.57
N LEU A 106 9.72 8.12 -2.61
CA LEU A 106 9.00 6.84 -2.79
C LEU A 106 7.79 7.00 -3.73
N ASN A 107 7.36 8.23 -4.00
CA ASN A 107 6.40 8.54 -5.05
C ASN A 107 6.99 8.43 -6.47
N LYS A 108 8.32 8.35 -6.61
CA LYS A 108 9.04 8.22 -7.88
C LYS A 108 9.57 6.80 -8.03
N TYR A 109 8.71 5.93 -8.52
CA TYR A 109 9.00 4.50 -8.61
C TYR A 109 8.69 3.98 -10.01
N GLU A 110 9.69 3.39 -10.64
CA GLU A 110 9.56 2.62 -11.87
C GLU A 110 9.19 1.17 -11.51
N LEU A 111 8.07 0.70 -12.06
CA LEU A 111 7.63 -0.68 -11.89
C LEU A 111 8.60 -1.62 -12.61
N HIS A 112 8.68 -2.87 -12.15
CA HIS A 112 9.44 -3.90 -12.86
C HIS A 112 8.94 -4.01 -14.31
N TYR A 113 9.83 -4.35 -15.26
CA TYR A 113 9.52 -4.33 -16.70
C TYR A 113 8.31 -5.20 -17.08
N THR A 114 8.05 -6.25 -16.30
CA THR A 114 6.84 -7.06 -16.42
C THR A 114 5.62 -6.38 -15.79
N GLY A 115 5.56 -5.07 -15.58
CA GLY A 115 4.42 -4.36 -14.98
C GLY A 115 4.01 -4.78 -13.56
N VAL A 116 4.90 -5.46 -12.82
CA VAL A 116 4.73 -5.84 -11.41
C VAL A 116 5.58 -4.93 -10.52
N GLY A 117 5.47 -5.08 -9.20
CA GLY A 117 6.33 -4.36 -8.25
C GLY A 117 5.58 -3.44 -7.29
N CYS A 118 4.24 -3.44 -7.30
CA CYS A 118 3.45 -2.77 -6.26
C CYS A 118 3.76 -3.34 -4.87
N ARG A 119 3.96 -4.66 -4.74
CA ARG A 119 4.40 -5.32 -3.49
C ARG A 119 5.75 -4.80 -3.00
N TYR A 120 6.72 -4.67 -3.91
CA TYR A 120 8.04 -4.11 -3.55
C TYR A 120 7.94 -2.65 -3.13
N TRP A 121 7.12 -1.86 -3.81
CA TRP A 121 6.85 -0.49 -3.41
C TRP A 121 6.21 -0.41 -2.01
N VAL A 122 5.17 -1.21 -1.74
CA VAL A 122 4.53 -1.28 -0.42
C VAL A 122 5.55 -1.67 0.64
N LYS A 123 6.32 -2.74 0.42
CA LYS A 123 7.41 -3.17 1.32
C LYS A 123 8.35 -2.00 1.64
N SER A 124 8.81 -1.28 0.62
CA SER A 124 9.75 -0.16 0.78
C SER A 124 9.13 1.01 1.56
N VAL A 125 7.83 1.29 1.37
CA VAL A 125 7.12 2.33 2.13
C VAL A 125 6.96 1.93 3.60
N ILE A 126 6.65 0.67 3.88
CA ILE A 126 6.53 0.17 5.26
C ILE A 126 7.88 0.18 5.97
N GLU A 127 8.97 -0.22 5.30
CA GLU A 127 10.35 -0.11 5.83
C GLU A 127 10.75 1.35 6.09
N ALA A 128 10.30 2.28 5.25
CA ALA A 128 10.51 3.71 5.46
C ALA A 128 9.73 4.26 6.65
N PHE A 129 8.51 3.78 6.89
CA PHE A 129 7.74 4.12 8.08
C PHE A 129 8.37 3.54 9.35
N GLU A 130 8.83 2.29 9.32
CA GLU A 130 9.57 1.69 10.43
C GLU A 130 10.83 2.50 10.77
N SER A 131 11.64 2.80 9.76
CA SER A 131 12.87 3.59 9.91
C SER A 131 12.62 5.02 10.42
N ALA A 132 11.43 5.56 10.19
CA ALA A 132 11.01 6.88 10.71
C ALA A 132 10.43 6.81 12.13
N GLY A 133 10.31 5.62 12.73
CA GLY A 133 9.67 5.40 14.03
C GLY A 133 8.15 5.52 13.98
N PHE A 134 7.53 5.25 12.83
CA PHE A 134 6.08 5.43 12.63
C PHE A 134 5.25 4.18 12.93
N ILE A 135 5.91 3.06 13.17
CA ILE A 135 5.31 1.82 13.64
C ILE A 135 5.46 1.76 15.15
N ASP A 136 4.38 1.49 15.87
CA ASP A 136 4.43 1.31 17.31
C ASP A 136 5.27 0.06 17.65
N PRO A 137 6.28 0.14 18.52
CA PRO A 137 7.10 -1.01 18.91
C PRO A 137 6.31 -2.16 19.54
N SER A 138 5.11 -1.88 20.08
CA SER A 138 4.19 -2.88 20.63
C SER A 138 3.23 -3.47 19.59
N SER A 139 3.33 -3.06 18.32
CA SER A 139 2.52 -3.62 17.26
C SER A 139 2.73 -5.14 17.16
N PRO A 140 1.66 -5.96 17.09
CA PRO A 140 1.79 -7.41 16.96
C PRO A 140 2.37 -7.84 15.61
N VAL A 141 2.41 -6.93 14.63
CA VAL A 141 2.91 -7.16 13.28
C VAL A 141 4.05 -6.19 13.01
N SER A 142 5.23 -6.72 12.69
CA SER A 142 6.41 -5.93 12.32
C SER A 142 6.44 -5.62 10.81
N ALA A 143 7.29 -4.69 10.39
CA ALA A 143 7.55 -4.46 8.97
C ALA A 143 8.08 -5.72 8.26
N SER A 144 8.89 -6.53 8.95
CA SER A 144 9.38 -7.80 8.43
C SER A 144 8.26 -8.83 8.21
N GLN A 145 7.25 -8.85 9.06
CA GLN A 145 6.07 -9.71 8.89
C GLN A 145 5.24 -9.24 7.69
N VAL A 146 5.05 -7.93 7.53
CA VAL A 146 4.41 -7.36 6.33
C VAL A 146 5.16 -7.77 5.06
N ALA A 147 6.49 -7.67 5.06
CA ALA A 147 7.31 -8.08 3.93
C ALA A 147 7.13 -9.57 3.61
N HIS A 148 7.11 -10.44 4.64
CA HIS A 148 6.86 -11.87 4.47
C HIS A 148 5.49 -12.16 3.86
N ASP A 149 4.43 -11.51 4.35
CA ASP A 149 3.07 -11.74 3.82
C ASP A 149 2.88 -11.21 2.40
N LEU A 150 3.67 -10.20 2.00
CA LEU A 150 3.72 -9.72 0.62
C LEU A 150 4.40 -10.68 -0.37
N GLU A 151 5.10 -11.72 0.09
CA GLU A 151 5.67 -12.80 -0.77
C GLU A 151 4.61 -13.79 -1.25
N TYR A 152 3.32 -13.55 -0.98
CA TYR A 152 2.24 -14.46 -1.31
C TYR A 152 1.15 -13.84 -2.20
N ASN A 153 0.63 -14.66 -3.10
CA ASN A 153 -0.65 -14.51 -3.75
C ASN A 153 -1.76 -15.10 -2.87
N TYR A 154 -2.86 -14.37 -2.81
CA TYR A 154 -4.07 -14.69 -2.09
C TYR A 154 -5.18 -14.87 -3.12
N THR A 155 -6.00 -15.88 -2.90
CA THR A 155 -7.22 -16.12 -3.66
C THR A 155 -8.32 -16.45 -2.68
N LYS A 156 -9.52 -15.94 -2.91
CA LYS A 156 -10.64 -16.16 -2.00
C LYS A 156 -10.88 -17.66 -1.81
N ASN A 157 -10.95 -18.10 -0.54
CA ASN A 157 -11.21 -19.48 -0.14
C ASN A 157 -10.18 -20.52 -0.63
N ASN A 158 -8.97 -20.11 -0.98
CA ASN A 158 -7.87 -21.00 -1.34
C ASN A 158 -6.66 -20.70 -0.45
N ASP A 159 -5.75 -21.67 -0.37
CA ASP A 159 -4.46 -21.45 0.27
C ASP A 159 -3.67 -20.37 -0.46
N ARG A 160 -2.86 -19.63 0.29
CA ARG A 160 -1.95 -18.64 -0.29
C ARG A 160 -0.84 -19.35 -1.06
N GLU A 161 -0.47 -18.81 -2.20
CA GLU A 161 0.59 -19.34 -3.06
C GLU A 161 1.80 -18.42 -2.97
N HIS A 162 3.00 -18.99 -2.81
CA HIS A 162 4.22 -18.18 -2.78
C HIS A 162 4.51 -17.59 -4.17
N ASP A 163 4.62 -16.26 -4.25
CA ASP A 163 4.97 -15.50 -5.45
C ASP A 163 5.92 -14.37 -5.06
N PRO A 164 7.23 -14.57 -5.28
CA PRO A 164 8.24 -13.74 -4.67
C PRO A 164 8.15 -12.29 -5.14
N ILE A 165 8.46 -11.35 -4.24
CA ILE A 165 8.50 -9.92 -4.53
C ILE A 165 9.55 -9.64 -5.60
N ARG A 166 9.11 -9.02 -6.71
CA ARG A 166 10.00 -8.58 -7.79
C ARG A 166 10.24 -7.08 -7.67
N PRO A 167 11.50 -6.64 -7.50
CA PRO A 167 11.80 -5.24 -7.29
C PRO A 167 11.64 -4.43 -8.58
N GLY A 168 11.05 -3.23 -8.46
CA GLY A 168 11.22 -2.15 -9.42
C GLY A 168 12.40 -1.26 -9.02
N LYS A 169 12.38 0.00 -9.42
CA LYS A 169 13.47 0.96 -9.20
C LYS A 169 12.95 2.30 -8.70
N PHE A 170 13.56 2.85 -7.65
CA PHE A 170 13.32 4.23 -7.23
C PHE A 170 14.24 5.19 -8.01
N VAL A 171 13.72 6.36 -8.37
CA VAL A 171 14.41 7.37 -9.22
C VAL A 171 14.55 8.74 -8.59
#